data_AF-A0A257JF06-F1
#
_entry.id   AF-A0A257JF06-F1
#
_cell.length_a   1.000
_cell.length_b   1.000
_cell.length_c   1.000
_cell.angle_alpha   90.00
_cell.angle_beta   90.00
_cell.angle_gamma   90.00
#
_symmetry.space_group_name_H-M   'P 1'
#
loop_
_entity.id
_entity.type
_entity.pdbx_description
1 polymer ?
#
loop_
_entity_poly.entity_id
_entity_poly.type
_entity_poly.pdbx_seq_one_letter_code
_entity_poly.pdbx_strand_id
1 'polypeptide(L)'
;MRVSTGRQAAGDVSIPSQRDLTQRYCEGQGWLVVDEFVEPGASATDDRRRVFQRMLEEACSPERRFDVICVHSFSRFYRNGAEMELTIRKLRKHGVEVVSTTQPTGTDPSQELMRQIIGVFDEYTSRENGKNVSRAMRESAKQGFWNGATPPLGYRIVEAERRGTKIKKKLEIDPAKAELVRQMFDLYLHGDGSSGPLGVK
;
A
#
# COMPACT_ATOMS: atom_id res chain seq x y z
N MET A 1 1.56 7.89 -11.52
CA MET A 1 2.08 6.52 -11.30
C MET A 1 2.31 6.28 -9.82
N ARG A 2 2.25 5.01 -9.37
CA ARG A 2 2.44 4.65 -7.96
C ARG A 2 3.04 3.24 -7.84
N VAL A 3 3.93 3.04 -6.87
CA VAL A 3 4.33 1.68 -6.43
C VAL A 3 3.41 1.19 -5.32
N SER A 4 3.04 -0.09 -5.37
CA SER A 4 2.47 -0.74 -4.20
C SER A 4 3.58 -1.13 -3.23
N THR A 5 3.28 -1.03 -1.93
CA THR A 5 4.26 -1.24 -0.87
C THR A 5 4.81 -2.67 -0.87
N GLY A 6 5.99 -2.84 -0.26
CA GLY A 6 6.98 -3.93 -0.42
C GLY A 6 6.59 -5.41 -0.21
N ARG A 7 5.33 -5.80 -0.41
CA ARG A 7 4.90 -7.20 -0.58
C ARG A 7 3.97 -7.44 -1.77
N GLN A 8 3.41 -6.39 -2.39
CA GLN A 8 2.48 -6.46 -3.54
C GLN A 8 3.17 -6.35 -4.91
N ALA A 9 4.48 -6.13 -4.95
CA ALA A 9 5.25 -5.92 -6.19
C ALA A 9 5.28 -7.13 -7.15
N ALA A 10 4.77 -8.30 -6.77
CA ALA A 10 4.79 -9.49 -7.61
C ALA A 10 3.70 -9.52 -8.70
N GLY A 11 2.65 -8.70 -8.57
CA GLY A 11 1.57 -8.58 -9.57
C GLY A 11 1.41 -7.18 -10.15
N ASP A 12 2.14 -6.20 -9.62
CA ASP A 12 2.04 -4.81 -10.05
C ASP A 12 3.15 -4.45 -11.03
N VAL A 13 2.74 -3.92 -12.18
CA VAL A 13 3.63 -3.35 -13.19
C VAL A 13 4.58 -2.33 -12.55
N SER A 14 5.88 -2.47 -12.78
CA SER A 14 6.91 -1.59 -12.22
C SER A 14 6.71 -0.13 -12.67
N ILE A 15 7.23 0.87 -11.94
CA ILE A 15 7.14 2.28 -12.38
C ILE A 15 7.67 2.47 -13.80
N PRO A 16 8.84 1.92 -14.19
CA PRO A 16 9.32 2.02 -15.56
C PRO A 16 8.33 1.47 -16.59
N SER A 17 7.66 0.34 -16.28
CA SER A 17 6.69 -0.25 -17.20
C SER A 17 5.34 0.49 -17.19
N GLN A 18 4.90 1.04 -16.05
CA GLN A 18 3.75 1.95 -16.01
C GLN A 18 4.01 3.18 -16.88
N ARG A 19 5.21 3.78 -16.77
CA ARG A 19 5.63 4.94 -17.56
C ARG A 19 5.58 4.62 -19.05
N ASP A 20 6.26 3.55 -19.48
CA ASP A 20 6.30 3.12 -20.88
C ASP A 20 4.89 2.88 -21.45
N LEU A 21 4.02 2.18 -20.71
CA LEU A 21 2.63 1.94 -21.13
C LEU A 21 1.81 3.24 -21.24
N THR A 22 1.91 4.13 -20.25
CA THR A 22 1.19 5.42 -20.29
C THR A 22 1.72 6.34 -21.38
N GLN A 23 3.03 6.34 -21.60
CA GLN A 23 3.65 7.18 -22.62
C GLN A 23 3.25 6.73 -24.03
N ARG A 24 3.32 5.43 -24.32
CA ARG A 24 2.86 4.88 -25.61
C ARG A 24 1.38 5.13 -25.85
N TYR A 25 0.57 5.06 -24.80
CA TYR A 25 -0.85 5.38 -24.90
C TYR A 25 -1.06 6.86 -25.27
N CYS A 26 -0.40 7.78 -24.57
CA CYS A 26 -0.45 9.21 -24.90
C CYS A 26 0.02 9.49 -26.33
N GLU A 27 1.14 8.90 -26.75
CA GLU A 27 1.67 9.01 -28.12
C GLU A 27 0.66 8.52 -29.15
N GLY A 28 0.01 7.37 -28.90
CA GLY A 28 -1.01 6.81 -29.78
C GLY A 28 -2.29 7.66 -29.88
N GLN A 29 -2.56 8.51 -28.89
CA GLN A 29 -3.64 9.50 -28.91
C GLN A 29 -3.20 10.87 -29.44
N GLY A 30 -1.92 11.05 -29.78
CA GLY A 30 -1.35 12.34 -30.21
C GLY A 30 -1.21 13.35 -29.06
N TRP A 31 -1.20 12.90 -27.81
CA TRP A 31 -1.07 13.74 -26.62
C TRP A 31 0.39 14.00 -26.27
N LEU A 32 0.70 15.24 -25.91
CA LEU A 32 2.00 15.63 -25.36
C LEU A 32 2.02 15.41 -23.84
N VAL A 33 3.01 14.64 -23.36
CA VAL A 33 3.24 14.48 -21.93
C VAL A 33 4.00 15.71 -21.41
N VAL A 34 3.33 16.51 -20.56
CA VAL A 34 3.90 17.76 -20.01
C VAL A 34 4.46 17.62 -18.58
N ASP A 35 4.03 16.59 -17.84
CA ASP A 35 4.50 16.32 -16.47
C ASP A 35 4.29 14.84 -16.09
N GLU A 36 5.03 14.37 -15.08
CA GLU A 36 4.92 13.03 -14.50
C GLU A 36 4.75 13.06 -12.98
N PHE A 37 3.57 12.65 -12.51
CA PHE A 37 3.28 12.53 -11.08
C PHE A 37 3.60 11.11 -10.58
N VAL A 38 4.76 10.93 -9.93
CA VAL A 38 5.20 9.64 -9.38
C VAL A 38 5.14 9.66 -7.86
N GLU A 39 4.26 8.85 -7.27
CA GLU A 39 4.22 8.65 -5.83
C GLU A 39 5.32 7.67 -5.38
N PRO A 40 6.29 8.11 -4.56
CA PRO A 40 7.23 7.19 -3.93
C PRO A 40 6.43 6.28 -3.01
N GLY A 41 6.76 4.98 -3.02
CA GLY A 41 5.98 3.99 -2.28
C GLY A 41 5.78 4.35 -0.83
N ALA A 42 4.57 4.12 -0.33
CA ALA A 42 4.29 4.27 1.09
C ALA A 42 5.27 3.39 1.89
N SER A 43 6.27 4.03 2.52
CA SER A 43 6.61 3.58 3.86
C SER A 43 5.31 3.68 4.66
N ALA A 44 5.05 2.73 5.56
CA ALA A 44 3.77 2.61 6.30
C ALA A 44 3.39 3.87 7.13
N THR A 45 4.17 4.94 7.01
CA THR A 45 4.19 6.16 7.82
C THR A 45 3.82 7.44 7.05
N ASP A 46 3.89 7.49 5.70
CA ASP A 46 3.42 8.67 4.94
C ASP A 46 2.29 8.29 3.98
N ASP A 47 1.09 8.24 4.54
CA ASP A 47 -0.14 7.85 3.86
C ASP A 47 -0.84 9.03 3.15
N ARG A 48 -0.20 10.21 3.13
CA ARG A 48 -0.81 11.50 2.74
C ARG A 48 -0.89 11.75 1.23
N ARG A 49 -0.30 10.88 0.39
CA ARG A 49 -0.31 10.99 -1.09
C ARG A 49 -0.03 12.42 -1.59
N ARG A 50 1.11 12.98 -1.19
CA ARG A 50 1.43 14.40 -1.43
C ARG A 50 1.53 14.74 -2.92
N VAL A 51 2.04 13.82 -3.75
CA VAL A 51 2.17 14.04 -5.20
C VAL A 51 0.79 14.03 -5.86
N PHE A 52 -0.10 13.15 -5.42
CA PHE A 52 -1.49 13.12 -5.86
C PHE A 52 -2.24 14.40 -5.47
N GLN A 53 -2.06 14.88 -4.23
CA GLN A 53 -2.66 16.15 -3.79
C GLN A 53 -2.17 17.32 -4.65
N ARG A 54 -0.85 17.42 -4.87
CA ARG A 54 -0.25 18.44 -5.74
C ARG A 54 -0.83 18.40 -7.15
N MET A 55 -0.92 17.21 -7.75
CA MET A 55 -1.53 17.03 -9.07
C MET A 55 -2.99 17.50 -9.11
N LEU A 56 -3.79 17.22 -8.07
CA LEU A 56 -5.18 17.68 -8.01
C LEU A 56 -5.28 19.21 -7.89
N GLU A 57 -4.38 19.83 -7.13
CA GLU A 57 -4.29 21.29 -7.00
C GLU A 57 -3.92 21.94 -8.34
N GLU A 58 -2.90 21.41 -9.01
CA GLU A 58 -2.49 21.87 -10.34
C GLU A 58 -3.61 21.71 -11.38
N ALA A 59 -4.33 20.58 -11.35
CA ALA A 59 -5.44 20.31 -12.25
C ALA A 59 -6.66 21.23 -12.01
N CYS A 60 -6.88 21.67 -10.77
CA CYS A 60 -7.97 22.58 -10.42
C CYS A 60 -7.57 24.06 -10.58
N SER A 61 -6.31 24.36 -10.87
CA SER A 61 -5.81 25.72 -11.02
C SER A 61 -6.35 26.37 -12.31
N PRO A 62 -6.68 27.67 -12.31
CA PRO A 62 -6.96 28.41 -13.53
C PRO A 62 -5.74 28.49 -14.47
N GLU A 63 -4.52 28.35 -13.95
CA GLU A 63 -3.26 28.32 -14.72
C GLU A 63 -2.79 26.90 -15.06
N ARG A 64 -3.72 25.91 -15.05
CA ARG A 64 -3.38 24.52 -15.36
C ARG A 64 -2.67 24.40 -16.71
N ARG A 65 -1.72 23.45 -16.79
CA ARG A 65 -0.88 23.20 -17.98
C ARG A 65 -1.31 21.97 -18.78
N PHE A 66 -2.32 21.27 -18.31
CA PHE A 66 -2.82 20.02 -18.89
C PHE A 66 -4.33 19.92 -18.72
N ASP A 67 -4.98 19.25 -19.68
CA ASP A 67 -6.41 18.98 -19.67
C ASP A 67 -6.72 17.47 -19.54
N VAL A 68 -5.70 16.62 -19.57
CA VAL A 68 -5.85 15.16 -19.46
C VAL A 68 -4.89 14.60 -18.42
N ILE A 69 -5.40 13.78 -17.52
CA ILE A 69 -4.62 12.97 -16.58
C ILE A 69 -4.67 11.52 -17.06
N CYS A 70 -3.54 11.00 -17.53
CA CYS A 70 -3.41 9.60 -17.93
C CYS A 70 -2.88 8.74 -16.76
N VAL A 71 -3.57 7.64 -16.47
CA VAL A 71 -3.18 6.66 -15.44
C VAL A 71 -3.12 5.26 -16.02
N HIS A 72 -2.25 4.42 -15.47
CA HIS A 72 -2.18 3.03 -15.93
C HIS A 72 -3.49 2.27 -15.65
N SER A 73 -3.99 2.37 -14.40
CA SER A 73 -5.29 1.86 -13.95
C SER A 73 -5.90 2.78 -12.88
N PHE A 74 -7.22 2.80 -12.75
CA PHE A 74 -7.92 3.59 -11.72
C PHE A 74 -7.57 3.15 -10.30
N SER A 75 -7.22 1.89 -10.09
CA SER A 75 -6.71 1.36 -8.81
C SER A 75 -5.36 1.99 -8.38
N ARG A 76 -4.60 2.61 -9.29
CA ARG A 76 -3.44 3.46 -8.95
C ARG A 76 -3.80 4.88 -8.56
N PHE A 77 -5.00 5.30 -8.95
CA PHE A 77 -5.46 6.67 -8.83
C PHE A 77 -6.29 6.87 -7.56
N TYR A 78 -7.06 5.88 -7.10
CA TYR A 78 -7.93 5.97 -5.91
C TYR A 78 -7.87 4.75 -4.99
N ARG A 79 -8.28 4.93 -3.73
CA ARG A 79 -8.36 3.86 -2.73
C ARG A 79 -9.75 3.22 -2.64
N ASN A 80 -10.80 3.98 -2.96
CA ASN A 80 -12.16 3.50 -3.01
C ASN A 80 -12.88 4.07 -4.24
N GLY A 81 -13.91 3.36 -4.72
CA GLY A 81 -14.65 3.75 -5.93
C GLY A 81 -15.49 5.02 -5.77
N ALA A 82 -15.90 5.36 -4.55
CA ALA A 82 -16.69 6.57 -4.29
C ALA A 82 -15.84 7.85 -4.44
N GLU A 83 -14.64 7.86 -3.86
CA GLU A 83 -13.65 8.94 -4.02
C GLU A 83 -13.23 9.11 -5.47
N MET A 84 -13.14 7.99 -6.21
CA MET A 84 -12.85 8.01 -7.64
C MET A 84 -13.86 8.85 -8.40
N GLU A 85 -15.15 8.53 -8.26
CA GLU A 85 -16.21 9.20 -9.01
C GLU A 85 -16.32 10.69 -8.61
N LEU A 86 -16.23 11.00 -7.31
CA LEU A 86 -16.25 12.39 -6.84
C LEU A 86 -15.10 13.22 -7.41
N THR A 87 -13.90 12.65 -7.46
CA THR A 87 -12.72 13.36 -7.96
C THR A 87 -12.74 13.50 -9.48
N ILE A 88 -13.16 12.47 -10.23
CA ILE A 88 -13.37 12.57 -11.69
C ILE A 88 -14.39 13.67 -12.00
N ARG A 89 -15.51 13.71 -11.28
CA ARG A 89 -16.52 14.77 -11.42
C ARG A 89 -15.95 16.15 -11.12
N LYS A 90 -15.14 16.29 -10.06
CA LYS A 90 -14.49 17.55 -9.70
C LYS A 90 -13.53 18.02 -10.80
N LEU A 91 -12.66 17.15 -11.29
CA LEU A 91 -11.68 17.45 -12.34
C LEU A 91 -12.37 17.84 -13.64
N ARG A 92 -13.43 17.13 -14.01
CA ARG A 92 -14.23 17.44 -15.20
C ARG A 92 -14.89 18.82 -15.12
N LYS A 93 -15.35 19.26 -13.94
CA LYS A 93 -15.85 20.63 -13.74
C LYS A 93 -14.79 21.70 -14.00
N HIS A 94 -13.51 21.34 -13.87
CA HIS A 94 -12.36 22.21 -14.18
C HIS A 94 -11.81 21.98 -15.60
N GLY A 95 -12.51 21.20 -16.44
CA GLY A 95 -12.08 20.90 -17.81
C GLY A 95 -11.01 19.82 -17.93
N VAL A 96 -10.74 19.06 -16.85
CA VAL A 96 -9.73 17.99 -16.85
C VAL A 96 -10.37 16.61 -16.95
N GLU A 97 -9.97 15.84 -17.95
CA GLU A 97 -10.40 14.44 -18.15
C GLU A 97 -9.41 13.46 -17.51
N VAL A 98 -9.94 12.35 -16.98
CA VAL A 98 -9.10 11.29 -16.40
C VAL A 98 -9.21 10.03 -17.26
N VAL A 99 -8.08 9.58 -17.80
CA VAL A 99 -8.01 8.47 -18.75
C VAL A 99 -7.17 7.33 -18.16
N SER A 100 -7.69 6.11 -18.22
CA SER A 100 -7.00 4.88 -17.86
C SER A 100 -6.50 4.16 -19.11
N THR A 101 -5.25 3.70 -19.12
CA THR A 101 -4.71 2.90 -20.24
C THR A 101 -5.31 1.50 -20.33
N THR A 102 -5.89 1.01 -19.23
CA THR A 102 -6.38 -0.37 -19.09
C THR A 102 -7.89 -0.48 -18.98
N GLN A 103 -8.58 0.64 -18.80
CA GLN A 103 -10.00 0.66 -18.49
C GLN A 103 -10.71 1.70 -19.35
N PRO A 104 -12.01 1.51 -19.66
CA PRO A 104 -12.73 2.44 -20.51
C PRO A 104 -13.04 3.77 -19.82
N THR A 105 -12.91 4.88 -20.55
CA THR A 105 -12.93 6.24 -19.98
C THR A 105 -14.05 7.13 -20.52
N GLY A 106 -14.78 6.66 -21.54
CA GLY A 106 -15.84 7.45 -22.17
C GLY A 106 -16.99 7.82 -21.22
N THR A 107 -17.73 8.87 -21.57
CA THR A 107 -18.85 9.39 -20.75
C THR A 107 -20.20 8.77 -21.09
N ASP A 108 -20.25 7.82 -22.03
CA ASP A 108 -21.47 7.08 -22.34
C ASP A 108 -21.93 6.27 -21.12
N PRO A 109 -23.25 6.17 -20.84
CA PRO A 109 -23.78 5.39 -19.72
C PRO A 109 -23.23 3.96 -19.63
N SER A 110 -22.97 3.31 -20.78
CA SER A 110 -22.36 1.97 -20.82
C SER A 110 -20.92 1.95 -20.29
N GLN A 111 -20.15 3.01 -20.54
CA GLN A 111 -18.77 3.17 -20.10
C GLN A 111 -18.70 3.54 -18.62
N GLU A 112 -19.65 4.35 -18.14
CA GLU A 112 -19.81 4.62 -16.70
C GLU A 112 -20.14 3.35 -15.92
N LEU A 113 -21.11 2.55 -16.41
CA LEU A 113 -21.44 1.26 -15.82
C LEU A 113 -20.23 0.31 -15.81
N MET A 114 -19.49 0.23 -16.91
CA MET A 114 -18.29 -0.61 -17.00
C MET A 114 -17.22 -0.18 -15.99
N ARG A 115 -16.97 1.12 -15.82
CA ARG A 115 -16.06 1.63 -14.77
C ARG A 115 -16.48 1.22 -13.38
N GLN A 116 -17.77 1.30 -13.07
CA GLN A 116 -18.31 0.88 -11.76
C GLN A 116 -18.11 -0.62 -11.53
N ILE A 117 -18.40 -1.46 -12.53
CA ILE A 117 -18.20 -2.91 -12.46
C ILE A 117 -16.72 -3.25 -12.22
N ILE A 118 -15.81 -2.63 -12.97
CA ILE A 118 -14.38 -2.87 -12.80
C ILE A 118 -13.90 -2.41 -11.41
N GLY A 119 -14.39 -1.25 -10.93
CA GLY A 119 -14.09 -0.77 -9.58
C GLY A 119 -14.50 -1.77 -8.49
N VAL A 120 -15.69 -2.37 -8.62
CA VAL A 120 -16.17 -3.42 -7.71
C VAL A 120 -15.29 -4.68 -7.79
N PHE A 121 -14.87 -5.07 -9.00
CA PHE A 121 -14.01 -6.23 -9.19
C PHE A 121 -12.60 -6.04 -8.61
N ASP A 122 -12.02 -4.85 -8.80
CA ASP A 122 -10.74 -4.46 -8.22
C ASP A 122 -10.80 -4.50 -6.68
N GLU A 123 -11.88 -3.97 -6.09
CA GLU A 123 -12.11 -4.01 -4.66
C GLU A 123 -12.24 -5.44 -4.14
N TYR A 124 -13.03 -6.28 -4.81
CA TYR A 124 -13.18 -7.69 -4.48
C TYR A 124 -11.83 -8.42 -4.51
N THR A 125 -11.07 -8.24 -5.59
CA THR A 125 -9.76 -8.88 -5.76
C THR A 125 -8.76 -8.42 -4.71
N SER A 126 -8.77 -7.13 -4.36
CA SER A 126 -7.94 -6.58 -3.27
C SER A 126 -8.28 -7.22 -1.92
N ARG A 127 -9.58 -7.34 -1.59
CA ARG A 127 -10.05 -8.00 -0.35
C ARG A 127 -9.65 -9.48 -0.33
N GLU A 128 -9.82 -10.18 -1.45
CA GLU A 128 -9.48 -11.60 -1.56
C GLU A 128 -7.97 -11.84 -1.43
N ASN A 129 -7.14 -10.99 -2.06
CA ASN A 129 -5.69 -10.99 -1.87
C ASN A 129 -5.31 -10.74 -0.40
N GLY A 130 -5.99 -9.81 0.27
CA GLY A 130 -5.80 -9.55 1.71
C GLY A 130 -6.08 -10.79 2.57
N LYS A 131 -7.15 -11.54 2.26
CA LYS A 131 -7.45 -12.82 2.93
C LYS A 131 -6.34 -13.85 2.69
N ASN A 132 -5.88 -13.98 1.44
CA ASN A 132 -4.83 -14.93 1.07
C ASN A 132 -3.50 -14.62 1.78
N VAL A 133 -3.11 -13.35 1.85
CA VAL A 133 -1.92 -12.91 2.60
C VAL A 133 -2.08 -13.23 4.10
N SER A 134 -3.23 -12.90 4.68
CA SER A 134 -3.52 -13.18 6.09
C SER A 134 -3.48 -14.67 6.40
N ARG A 135 -4.06 -15.50 5.52
CA ARG A 135 -4.00 -16.97 5.63
C ARG A 135 -2.56 -17.47 5.55
N ALA A 136 -1.78 -17.01 4.58
CA ALA A 136 -0.37 -17.38 4.44
C ALA A 136 0.46 -16.97 5.66
N MET A 137 0.21 -15.80 6.24
CA MET A 137 0.85 -15.36 7.49
C MET A 137 0.49 -16.25 8.67
N ARG A 138 -0.79 -16.61 8.84
CA ARG A 138 -1.23 -17.51 9.91
C ARG A 138 -0.60 -18.89 9.79
N GLU A 139 -0.58 -19.47 8.59
CA GLU A 139 0.06 -20.78 8.37
C GLU A 139 1.58 -20.71 8.61
N SER A 140 2.23 -19.63 8.20
CA SER A 140 3.66 -19.39 8.50
C SER A 140 3.91 -19.28 10.01
N ALA A 141 3.03 -18.60 10.75
CA ALA A 141 3.12 -18.50 12.21
C ALA A 141 2.87 -19.85 12.92
N LYS A 142 1.92 -20.67 12.45
CA LYS A 142 1.67 -22.03 12.96
C LYS A 142 2.89 -22.95 12.78
N GLN A 143 3.68 -22.73 11.73
CA GLN A 143 4.96 -23.43 11.51
C GLN A 143 6.11 -22.87 12.37
N GLY A 144 5.81 -21.93 13.27
CA GLY A 144 6.76 -21.31 14.18
C GLY A 144 7.61 -20.21 13.56
N PHE A 145 7.29 -19.72 12.35
CA PHE A 145 8.07 -18.66 11.71
C PHE A 145 7.62 -17.26 12.14
N TRP A 146 8.60 -16.37 12.30
CA TRP A 146 8.41 -14.95 12.56
C TRP A 146 8.11 -14.20 11.25
N ASN A 147 6.95 -13.57 11.17
CA ASN A 147 6.46 -12.92 9.94
C ASN A 147 6.95 -11.47 9.74
N GLY A 148 7.76 -10.95 10.68
CA GLY A 148 8.31 -9.58 10.68
C GLY A 148 7.89 -8.79 11.92
N ALA A 149 8.20 -7.48 11.93
CA ALA A 149 8.15 -6.57 13.08
C ALA A 149 9.35 -6.68 14.02
N THR A 150 9.48 -5.68 14.89
CA THR A 150 10.47 -5.61 15.96
C THR A 150 10.29 -6.81 16.89
N PRO A 151 11.35 -7.57 17.22
CA PRO A 151 11.22 -8.69 18.12
C PRO A 151 10.76 -8.22 19.51
N PRO A 152 9.88 -8.98 20.20
CA PRO A 152 9.53 -8.69 21.58
C PRO A 152 10.76 -8.62 22.50
N LEU A 153 10.65 -7.88 23.60
CA LEU A 153 11.70 -7.85 24.62
C LEU A 153 12.00 -9.28 25.12
N GLY A 154 13.28 -9.60 25.28
CA GLY A 154 13.73 -10.95 25.65
C GLY A 154 13.95 -11.90 24.46
N TYR A 155 13.67 -11.47 23.22
CA TYR A 155 13.87 -12.27 22.02
C TYR A 155 14.77 -11.59 20.98
N ARG A 156 15.43 -12.41 20.16
CA ARG A 156 16.19 -12.02 18.98
C ARG A 156 15.67 -12.74 17.75
N ILE A 157 15.85 -12.13 16.58
CA ILE A 157 15.46 -12.74 15.31
C ILE A 157 16.62 -13.55 14.77
N VAL A 158 16.38 -14.81 14.42
CA VAL A 158 17.35 -15.69 13.76
C VAL A 158 16.83 -16.20 12.43
N GLU A 159 17.74 -16.54 11.53
CA GLU A 159 17.40 -17.22 10.29
C GLU A 159 17.14 -18.70 10.57
N ALA A 160 16.03 -19.24 10.07
CA ALA A 160 15.62 -20.60 10.35
C ALA A 160 15.66 -21.51 9.11
N GLU A 161 15.23 -20.99 7.96
CA GLU A 161 15.21 -21.76 6.71
C GLU A 161 15.32 -20.80 5.52
N ARG A 162 15.98 -21.25 4.46
CA ARG A 162 16.01 -20.54 3.18
C ARG A 162 15.21 -21.32 2.13
N ARG A 163 14.12 -20.72 1.63
CA ARG A 163 13.31 -21.26 0.53
C ARG A 163 13.54 -20.40 -0.71
N GLY A 164 14.48 -20.83 -1.55
CA GLY A 164 14.94 -20.06 -2.71
C GLY A 164 15.53 -18.71 -2.29
N THR A 165 14.96 -17.61 -2.79
CA THR A 165 15.37 -16.25 -2.42
C THR A 165 14.80 -15.78 -1.08
N LYS A 166 13.82 -16.50 -0.50
CA LYS A 166 13.15 -16.08 0.75
C LYS A 166 13.80 -16.71 1.97
N ILE A 167 14.19 -15.86 2.93
CA ILE A 167 14.68 -16.27 4.24
C ILE A 167 13.52 -16.26 5.24
N LYS A 168 13.22 -17.44 5.80
CA LYS A 168 12.30 -17.61 6.93
C LYS A 168 13.05 -17.35 8.22
N LYS A 169 12.43 -16.59 9.12
CA LYS A 169 13.01 -16.20 10.41
C LYS A 169 12.24 -16.82 11.56
N LYS A 170 12.87 -16.95 12.72
CA LYS A 170 12.25 -17.36 13.98
C LYS A 170 12.67 -16.42 15.11
N LEU A 171 11.91 -16.45 16.19
CA LEU A 171 12.31 -15.82 17.45
C LEU A 171 13.04 -16.84 18.29
N GLU A 172 14.22 -16.45 18.78
CA GLU A 172 14.96 -17.17 19.82
C GLU A 172 15.08 -16.29 21.05
N ILE A 173 15.18 -16.92 22.22
CA ILE A 173 15.43 -16.20 23.46
C ILE A 173 16.79 -15.49 23.33
N ASP A 174 16.82 -14.20 23.65
CA ASP A 174 18.04 -13.43 23.80
C ASP A 174 18.50 -13.55 25.25
N PRO A 175 19.56 -14.33 25.58
CA PRO A 175 19.94 -14.59 26.96
C PRO A 175 20.21 -13.32 27.77
N ALA A 176 20.76 -12.28 27.13
CA ALA A 176 21.08 -11.02 27.80
C ALA A 176 19.82 -10.22 28.19
N LYS A 177 18.77 -10.29 27.36
CA LYS A 177 17.49 -9.60 27.63
C LYS A 177 16.47 -10.46 28.36
N ALA A 178 16.62 -11.78 28.31
CA ALA A 178 15.73 -12.71 28.99
C ALA A 178 15.78 -12.51 30.51
N GLU A 179 16.94 -12.16 31.05
CA GLU A 179 17.11 -11.91 32.47
C GLU A 179 16.32 -10.69 32.95
N LEU A 180 16.30 -9.62 32.15
CA LEU A 180 15.45 -8.47 32.41
C LEU A 180 13.97 -8.86 32.47
N VAL A 181 13.50 -9.70 31.53
CA VAL A 181 12.11 -10.17 31.53
C VAL A 181 11.82 -10.98 32.79
N ARG A 182 12.71 -11.90 33.21
CA ARG A 182 12.53 -12.67 34.45
C ARG A 182 12.46 -11.77 35.67
N GLN A 183 13.36 -10.79 35.78
CA GLN A 183 13.34 -9.82 36.87
C GLN A 183 12.04 -9.01 36.91
N MET A 184 11.50 -8.61 35.75
CA MET A 184 10.21 -7.91 35.70
C MET A 184 9.06 -8.74 36.29
N PHE A 185 9.01 -10.04 35.98
CA PHE A 185 8.00 -10.95 36.55
C PHE A 185 8.24 -11.23 38.04
N ASP A 186 9.49 -11.33 38.47
CA ASP A 186 9.85 -11.55 39.87
C ASP A 186 9.44 -10.36 40.75
N LEU A 187 9.77 -9.14 40.32
CA LEU A 187 9.32 -7.90 40.97
C LEU A 187 7.79 -7.78 41.00
N TYR A 188 7.11 -8.23 39.94
CA TYR A 188 5.64 -8.23 39.92
C TYR A 188 5.03 -9.18 40.96
N LEU A 189 5.62 -10.36 41.17
CA LEU A 189 5.08 -11.36 42.09
C LEU A 189 5.49 -11.13 43.54
N HIS A 190 6.75 -10.74 43.76
CA HIS A 190 7.36 -10.70 45.09
C HIS A 190 7.67 -9.28 45.58
N GLY A 191 7.63 -8.29 44.68
CA GLY A 191 8.10 -6.94 44.98
C GLY A 191 9.61 -6.85 45.01
N ASP A 192 10.13 -5.69 45.44
CA ASP A 192 11.56 -5.44 45.62
C ASP A 192 12.06 -5.76 47.03
N GLY A 193 11.23 -6.41 47.85
CA GLY A 193 11.49 -6.70 49.25
C GLY A 193 11.19 -5.55 50.22
N SER A 194 10.93 -4.33 49.71
CA SER A 194 10.58 -3.15 50.51
C SER A 194 9.12 -2.73 50.33
N SER A 195 8.64 -2.87 49.10
CA SER A 195 7.26 -2.75 48.68
C SER A 195 6.83 -4.12 48.20
N GLY A 196 5.58 -4.53 48.47
CA GLY A 196 5.04 -5.80 47.98
C GLY A 196 4.98 -5.86 46.44
N PRO A 197 4.18 -6.78 45.85
CA PRO A 197 4.02 -6.94 44.40
C PRO A 197 4.02 -5.61 43.62
N LEU A 198 4.98 -5.44 42.70
CA LEU A 198 5.16 -4.19 41.94
C LEU A 198 4.43 -4.27 40.58
N GLY A 199 3.41 -3.45 40.41
CA GLY A 199 2.65 -3.39 39.16
C GLY A 199 1.48 -2.42 39.21
N VAL A 200 0.88 -2.18 38.05
CA VAL A 200 -0.37 -1.42 37.96
C VAL A 200 -1.53 -2.38 38.24
N LYS A 201 -2.41 -2.02 39.18
CA LYS A 201 -3.66 -2.77 39.44
C LYS A 201 -4.63 -2.69 38.26
#